data_AF-A0AAP3ENA4-F1
#
_entry.id   AF-A0AAP3ENA4-F1
#
_cell.length_a   1.000
_cell.length_b   1.000
_cell.length_c   1.000
_cell.angle_alpha   90.00
_cell.angle_beta   90.00
_cell.angle_gamma   90.00
#
_symmetry.space_group_name_H-M   'P 1'
#
loop_
_entity.id
_entity.type
_entity.pdbx_description
1 polymer ?
#
loop_
_entity_poly.entity_id
_entity_poly.type
_entity_poly.pdbx_seq_one_letter_code
_entity_poly.pdbx_strand_id
1 'polypeptide(L)'
;RPLLTTELPSGANPVSSPIINYENWASAHIIDASKWDIARQCGSIENAPTYNELELLHTVFNSLGWPSSPSFPYLSSQQCGMDEGTGAQD
;
A
#
# COMPACT_ATOMS: atom_id res chain seq x y z
N ARG A 1 6.16 -4.92 3.98
CA ARG A 1 5.08 -5.63 3.23
C ARG A 1 3.76 -4.96 3.50
N PRO A 2 2.79 -5.03 2.58
CA PRO A 2 1.42 -4.63 2.85
C PRO A 2 0.81 -5.41 4.01
N LEU A 3 -0.19 -4.82 4.67
CA LEU A 3 -0.90 -5.42 5.79
C LEU A 3 -2.16 -6.12 5.31
N LEU A 4 -2.50 -7.23 5.94
CA LEU A 4 -3.81 -7.84 5.88
C LEU A 4 -4.78 -7.05 6.77
N THR A 5 -6.08 -7.16 6.49
CA THR A 5 -7.11 -6.53 7.33
C THR A 5 -7.07 -7.02 8.79
N THR A 6 -6.67 -8.27 9.02
CA THR A 6 -6.52 -8.89 10.34
C THR A 6 -5.31 -8.40 11.13
N GLU A 7 -4.39 -7.68 10.48
CA GLU A 7 -3.18 -7.15 11.10
C GLU A 7 -3.34 -5.70 11.56
N LEU A 8 -4.45 -5.07 11.19
CA LEU A 8 -4.76 -3.73 11.66
C LEU A 8 -5.11 -3.76 13.15
N PRO A 9 -4.78 -2.68 13.90
CA PRO A 9 -5.23 -2.52 15.28
C PRO A 9 -6.75 -2.61 15.40
N SER A 10 -7.24 -3.10 16.54
CA SER A 10 -8.68 -3.18 16.81
C SER A 10 -9.37 -1.83 16.58
N GLY A 11 -10.45 -1.84 15.79
CA GLY A 11 -11.23 -0.64 15.45
C GLY A 11 -10.67 0.19 14.28
N ALA A 12 -9.55 -0.22 13.68
CA ALA A 12 -9.08 0.35 12.43
C ALA A 12 -9.96 -0.09 11.25
N ASN A 13 -10.26 0.84 10.36
CA ASN A 13 -11.04 0.58 9.15
C ASN A 13 -10.18 0.88 7.92
N PRO A 14 -9.82 -0.12 7.11
CA PRO A 14 -9.13 0.15 5.85
C PRO A 14 -10.06 0.95 4.91
N VAL A 15 -9.45 1.63 3.95
CA VAL A 15 -10.19 2.41 2.94
C VAL A 15 -10.97 1.45 2.04
N SER A 16 -10.30 0.38 1.63
CA SER A 16 -10.81 -0.76 0.90
C SER A 16 -10.13 -2.05 1.37
N SER A 17 -10.81 -3.17 1.15
CA SER A 17 -10.30 -4.49 1.51
C SER A 17 -10.31 -5.42 0.29
N PRO A 18 -9.43 -5.20 -0.72
CA PRO A 18 -9.43 -6.02 -1.91
C PRO A 18 -8.99 -7.46 -1.58
N ILE A 19 -9.68 -8.42 -2.22
CA ILE A 19 -9.31 -9.84 -2.17
C ILE A 19 -8.38 -10.10 -3.35
N ILE A 20 -7.09 -10.25 -3.08
CA ILE A 20 -6.05 -10.51 -4.09
C ILE A 20 -5.23 -11.71 -3.61
N ASN A 21 -5.02 -12.69 -4.49
CA ASN A 21 -4.32 -13.94 -4.17
C ASN A 21 -4.92 -14.66 -2.94
N TYR A 22 -6.25 -14.66 -2.83
CA TYR A 22 -7.02 -15.25 -1.72
C TYR A 22 -6.82 -14.60 -0.34
N GLU A 23 -6.13 -13.46 -0.27
CA GLU A 23 -5.88 -12.69 0.95
C GLU A 23 -6.67 -11.39 0.96
N ASN A 24 -7.12 -10.97 2.16
CA ASN A 24 -7.79 -9.67 2.38
C ASN A 24 -6.76 -8.62 2.77
N TRP A 25 -6.37 -7.77 1.82
CA TRP A 25 -5.38 -6.71 2.05
C TRP A 25 -6.03 -5.45 2.59
N ALA A 26 -5.32 -4.71 3.44
CA ALA A 26 -5.76 -3.42 3.95
C ALA A 26 -5.13 -2.29 3.13
N SER A 27 -5.97 -1.48 2.44
CA SER A 27 -5.48 -0.25 1.83
C SER A 27 -5.49 0.91 2.82
N ALA A 28 -4.53 1.82 2.63
CA ALA A 28 -4.38 3.05 3.39
C ALA A 28 -4.69 4.27 2.51
N HIS A 29 -5.03 5.39 3.14
CA HIS A 29 -5.21 6.68 2.48
C HIS A 29 -4.47 7.78 3.25
N ILE A 30 -4.12 8.87 2.56
CA ILE A 30 -3.31 9.96 3.14
C ILE A 30 -4.18 11.13 3.63
N ILE A 31 -5.40 11.27 3.09
CA ILE A 31 -6.23 12.48 3.27
C ILE A 31 -7.41 12.25 4.22
N ASP A 32 -7.84 10.99 4.41
CA ASP A 32 -9.05 10.67 5.17
C ASP A 32 -8.71 10.09 6.55
N ALA A 33 -8.74 10.96 7.56
CA ALA A 33 -8.47 10.62 8.95
C ALA A 33 -9.48 9.61 9.56
N SER A 34 -10.62 9.36 8.89
CA SER A 34 -11.61 8.36 9.33
C SER A 34 -11.26 6.94 8.86
N LYS A 35 -10.27 6.81 7.97
CA LYS A 35 -9.80 5.53 7.40
C LYS A 35 -8.38 5.21 7.87
N TRP A 36 -7.92 4.00 7.55
CA TRP A 36 -6.56 3.56 7.84
C TRP A 36 -5.58 4.50 7.13
N ASP A 37 -4.73 5.12 7.92
CA ASP A 37 -3.82 6.17 7.49
C ASP A 37 -2.39 5.62 7.52
N ILE A 38 -1.66 5.84 6.44
CA ILE A 38 -0.27 5.41 6.28
C ILE A 38 0.64 6.00 7.37
N ALA A 39 0.36 7.21 7.88
CA ALA A 39 1.09 7.77 9.01
C ALA A 39 0.85 7.00 10.30
N ARG A 40 -0.30 6.33 10.46
CA ARG A 40 -0.55 5.44 11.61
C ARG A 40 0.17 4.10 11.48
N GLN A 41 0.47 3.68 10.27
CA GLN A 41 1.24 2.47 9.99
C GLN A 41 2.76 2.70 10.08
N CYS A 42 3.24 3.84 9.54
CA CYS A 42 4.66 4.13 9.35
C CYS A 42 5.18 5.27 10.25
N GLY A 43 4.33 5.90 11.08
CA GLY A 43 4.65 7.06 11.91
C GLY A 43 4.57 8.40 11.16
N SER A 44 4.87 8.41 9.87
CA SER A 44 4.76 9.57 8.95
C SER A 44 4.72 9.07 7.52
N ILE A 45 4.15 9.85 6.60
CA ILE A 45 4.26 9.59 5.15
C ILE A 45 5.72 9.66 4.67
N GLU A 46 6.55 10.47 5.31
CA GLU A 46 7.99 10.59 5.01
C GLU A 46 8.77 9.31 5.28
N ASN A 47 8.20 8.39 6.07
CA ASN A 47 8.80 7.07 6.33
C ASN A 47 8.32 6.01 5.32
N ALA A 48 7.41 6.35 4.41
CA ALA A 48 7.06 5.49 3.29
C ALA A 48 8.21 5.48 2.26
N PRO A 49 8.37 4.39 1.48
CA PRO A 49 9.34 4.35 0.40
C PRO A 49 9.17 5.51 -0.58
N THR A 50 10.26 6.05 -1.08
CA THR A 50 10.25 6.94 -2.24
C THR A 50 9.79 6.19 -3.49
N TYR A 51 9.31 6.92 -4.48
CA TYR A 51 8.93 6.37 -5.77
C TYR A 51 10.10 5.60 -6.41
N ASN A 52 11.32 6.14 -6.36
CA ASN A 52 12.51 5.47 -6.89
C ASN A 52 12.81 4.14 -6.16
N GLU A 53 12.57 4.08 -4.85
CA GLU A 53 12.72 2.83 -4.09
C GLU A 53 11.65 1.81 -4.48
N LEU A 54 10.40 2.25 -4.71
CA LEU A 54 9.34 1.39 -5.23
C LEU A 54 9.67 0.92 -6.66
N GLU A 55 10.26 1.77 -7.51
CA GLU A 55 10.62 1.47 -8.90
C GLU A 55 11.72 0.40 -8.98
N LEU A 56 12.63 0.39 -8.00
CA LEU A 56 13.61 -0.68 -7.91
C LEU A 56 12.98 -1.98 -7.37
N LEU A 57 11.98 -1.87 -6.49
CA LEU A 57 11.40 -3.00 -5.77
C LEU A 57 10.23 -3.68 -6.50
N HIS A 58 9.47 -3.00 -7.36
CA HIS A 58 8.22 -3.54 -7.92
C HIS A 58 8.46 -4.83 -8.71
N THR A 59 9.63 -4.96 -9.35
CA THR A 59 10.05 -6.15 -10.12
C THR A 59 10.08 -7.44 -9.29
N VAL A 60 10.15 -7.34 -7.95
CA VAL A 60 10.19 -8.49 -7.03
C VAL A 60 8.94 -8.62 -6.15
N PHE A 61 7.92 -7.76 -6.30
CA PHE A 61 6.70 -7.88 -5.47
C PHE A 61 6.03 -9.25 -5.58
N ASN A 62 5.90 -9.77 -6.80
CA ASN A 62 5.30 -11.07 -7.03
C ASN A 62 6.11 -12.21 -6.37
N SER A 63 7.45 -12.17 -6.45
CA SER A 63 8.29 -13.20 -5.81
C SER A 63 8.27 -13.12 -4.28
N LEU A 64 7.98 -11.94 -3.72
CA LEU A 64 7.73 -11.72 -2.29
C LEU A 64 6.28 -12.09 -1.87
N GLY A 65 5.41 -12.43 -2.82
CA GLY A 65 3.99 -12.72 -2.57
C GLY A 65 3.16 -11.47 -2.25
N TRP A 66 3.66 -10.27 -2.56
CA TRP A 66 2.92 -9.03 -2.34
C TRP A 66 1.84 -8.85 -3.43
N PRO A 67 0.68 -8.27 -3.08
CA PRO A 67 -0.41 -8.08 -4.04
C PRO A 67 0.01 -7.13 -5.15
N SER A 68 -0.43 -7.41 -6.38
CA SER A 68 -0.31 -6.54 -7.53
C SER A 68 -1.69 -6.32 -8.13
N SER A 69 -2.14 -5.08 -8.18
CA SER A 69 -3.31 -4.66 -8.94
C SER A 69 -3.18 -3.19 -9.36
N PRO A 70 -3.43 -2.85 -10.64
CA PRO A 70 -3.44 -1.45 -11.10
C PRO A 70 -4.54 -0.61 -10.44
N SER A 71 -5.51 -1.23 -9.76
CA SER A 71 -6.54 -0.51 -8.99
C SER A 71 -6.11 -0.17 -7.56
N PHE A 72 -4.97 -0.67 -7.10
CA PHE A 72 -4.46 -0.50 -5.74
C PHE A 72 -2.96 -0.24 -5.77
N PRO A 73 -2.52 0.92 -6.28
CA PRO A 73 -1.10 1.24 -6.44
C PRO A 73 -0.40 1.37 -5.08
N TYR A 74 0.92 1.17 -5.09
CA TYR A 74 1.75 1.32 -3.90
C TYR A 74 2.05 2.79 -3.63
N LEU A 75 1.73 3.25 -2.44
CA LEU A 75 1.92 4.63 -2.05
C LEU A 75 3.39 4.95 -1.77
N SER A 76 3.91 5.99 -2.45
CA SER A 76 5.21 6.57 -2.17
C SER A 76 5.14 7.74 -1.17
N SER A 77 6.28 8.12 -0.59
CA SER A 77 6.42 9.34 0.22
C SER A 77 6.13 10.64 -0.55
N GLN A 78 6.21 10.62 -1.89
CA GLN A 78 5.82 11.75 -2.75
C GLN A 78 4.30 11.87 -2.93
N GLN A 79 3.51 11.07 -2.21
CA GLN A 79 2.04 11.05 -2.27
C GLN A 79 1.48 10.63 -3.64
N CYS A 80 2.27 9.93 -4.44
CA CYS A 80 1.82 9.30 -5.68
C CYS A 80 1.82 7.77 -5.57
N GLY A 81 0.95 7.13 -6.33
CA GLY A 81 0.88 5.68 -6.46
C GLY A 81 1.85 5.15 -7.51
N MET A 82 2.39 3.97 -7.28
CA MET A 82 3.06 3.17 -8.30
C MET A 82 2.18 2.00 -8.73
N ASP A 83 1.87 1.93 -10.02
CA ASP A 83 1.36 0.72 -10.66
C ASP A 83 2.49 -0.31 -10.69
N GLU A 84 2.36 -1.35 -9.90
CA GLU A 84 3.41 -2.35 -9.77
C GLU A 84 3.58 -3.25 -11.01
N GLY A 85 2.58 -3.32 -11.90
CA GLY A 85 2.67 -4.05 -13.16
C GLY A 85 3.57 -3.36 -14.18
N THR A 86 3.63 -2.03 -14.13
CA THR A 86 4.36 -1.21 -15.11
C THR A 86 5.52 -0.41 -14.51
N GLY A 87 5.54 -0.22 -13.19
CA GLY A 87 6.43 0.73 -12.51
C GLY A 87 6.09 2.19 -12.82
N ALA A 88 4.95 2.46 -13.46
CA ALA A 88 4.51 3.81 -13.80
C ALA A 88 3.78 4.48 -12.65
N GLN A 89 3.79 5.80 -12.65
CA GLN A 89 3.11 6.60 -11.65
C GLN A 89 1.63 6.69 -12.03
N ASP A 90 0.75 6.43 -11.05
CA ASP A 90 -0.69 6.67 -11.14
C ASP A 90 -1.03 8.15 -10.84
#